data_AF-A0A1E4SKM2-F1
#
_entry.id   AF-A0A1E4SKM2-F1
#
_cell.length_a   1.000
_cell.length_b   1.000
_cell.length_c   1.000
_cell.angle_alpha   90.00
_cell.angle_beta   90.00
_cell.angle_gamma   90.00
#
_symmetry.space_group_name_H-M   'P 1'
#
loop_
_entity.id
_entity.type
_entity.pdbx_description
1 polymer ?
#
loop_
_entity_poly.entity_id
_entity_poly.type
_entity_poly.pdbx_seq_one_letter_code
_entity_poly.pdbx_strand_id
1 'polypeptide(L)'
;MPPPLLFFCHTNPQFGAFVGISAYKRLEIQNKYNPGKVLEEYVLKIPASLRPEEYFLITALVMVNCIKWVIFGRLTPNEIQSLRDKVTYTIWEFCFGFMIFYCKCFALDFTLIQSELFKFAGLFLCVLLLKGFHHLSAERVSSIFPSSRYTHYATSRQIKYMGLRFALGLCLLNFIHGLLLVRFIHEVSQRYNATFVSKLSRPISVPAPVSVSKTSTIYIEDNILLAIFGFEILYMFPLIVLTTIKFAVNFYEYLRFESQLSAHFGEEDEEGEEDNYDQIIWKENKLKIIYVSQFLVNLLRFLMIALFSLIFLYVYTFPFHILPSSYSSFRILIDNTRCLVNFKKKQFALKKLQIPSVPGDSVQCIICYDMMKINTEVRQLRCNHRFHYSCLKNWIEYSSSCPICREKI
;
A
#
# COMPACT_ATOMS: atom_id res chain seq x y z
N MET A 1 -17.85 0.68 -24.50
CA MET A 1 -18.95 0.18 -23.63
C MET A 1 -18.56 0.45 -22.18
N PRO A 2 -19.39 1.17 -21.40
CA PRO A 2 -19.06 1.39 -20.00
C PRO A 2 -19.15 0.07 -19.22
N PRO A 3 -18.32 -0.14 -18.17
CA PRO A 3 -18.33 -1.35 -17.36
C PRO A 3 -19.72 -1.66 -16.77
N PRO A 4 -20.04 -2.94 -16.48
CA PRO A 4 -21.38 -3.39 -16.02
C PRO A 4 -21.89 -2.66 -14.77
N LEU A 5 -20.97 -2.21 -13.91
CA LEU A 5 -21.28 -1.44 -12.71
C LEU A 5 -21.82 -0.03 -13.00
N LEU A 6 -21.43 0.59 -14.11
CA LEU A 6 -22.02 1.86 -14.55
C LEU A 6 -23.43 1.68 -15.11
N PHE A 7 -23.74 0.50 -15.65
CA PHE A 7 -25.09 0.17 -16.12
C PHE A 7 -26.05 -0.06 -14.95
N PHE A 8 -25.61 -0.77 -13.91
CA PHE A 8 -26.39 -0.96 -12.66
C PHE A 8 -26.62 0.35 -11.90
N CYS A 9 -25.67 1.28 -11.94
CA CYS A 9 -25.82 2.62 -11.37
C CYS A 9 -26.82 3.49 -12.13
N HIS A 10 -26.99 3.26 -13.44
CA HIS A 10 -27.91 4.01 -14.29
C HIS A 10 -29.35 3.49 -14.21
N THR A 11 -29.55 2.19 -13.95
CA THR A 11 -30.87 1.57 -13.85
C THR A 11 -31.49 1.67 -12.46
N ASN A 12 -30.69 1.99 -11.42
CA ASN A 12 -31.21 2.16 -10.07
C ASN A 12 -30.58 3.39 -9.37
N PRO A 13 -31.17 4.60 -9.53
CA PRO A 13 -30.61 5.84 -8.99
C PRO A 13 -30.50 5.86 -7.46
N GLN A 14 -31.19 4.95 -6.75
CA GLN A 14 -31.10 4.77 -5.31
C GLN A 14 -29.80 4.09 -4.87
N PHE A 15 -29.31 3.12 -5.65
CA PHE A 15 -28.05 2.43 -5.38
C PHE A 15 -26.83 3.32 -5.67
N GLY A 16 -26.89 4.12 -6.74
CA GLY A 16 -25.85 5.11 -7.08
C GLY A 16 -25.75 6.28 -6.11
N ALA A 17 -26.83 6.58 -5.39
CA ALA A 17 -26.81 7.55 -4.27
C ALA A 17 -26.13 6.95 -3.02
N PHE A 18 -26.30 5.66 -2.75
CA PHE A 18 -25.75 4.96 -1.59
C PHE A 18 -24.23 4.70 -1.68
N VAL A 19 -23.70 4.45 -2.88
CA VAL A 19 -22.25 4.27 -3.14
C VAL A 19 -21.46 5.60 -3.03
N GLY A 20 -22.13 6.70 -2.68
CA GLY A 20 -21.49 7.91 -2.15
C GLY A 20 -20.86 8.86 -3.17
N ILE A 21 -20.66 8.45 -4.42
CA ILE A 21 -20.03 9.30 -5.45
C ILE A 21 -20.99 10.42 -5.92
N SER A 22 -22.28 10.11 -6.06
CA SER A 22 -23.30 11.08 -6.50
C SER A 22 -23.83 11.96 -5.35
N ALA A 23 -23.68 11.49 -4.10
CA ALA A 23 -24.12 12.20 -2.89
C ALA A 23 -23.06 13.18 -2.38
N TYR A 24 -21.78 12.77 -2.37
CA TYR A 24 -20.67 13.65 -1.98
C TYR A 24 -20.60 14.91 -2.86
N LYS A 25 -20.72 14.71 -4.19
CA LYS A 25 -20.73 15.80 -5.16
C LYS A 25 -21.95 16.73 -5.02
N ARG A 26 -23.10 16.22 -4.56
CA ARG A 26 -24.30 17.02 -4.29
C ARG A 26 -24.20 17.82 -2.99
N LEU A 27 -23.55 17.28 -1.96
CA LEU A 27 -23.40 17.93 -0.66
C LEU A 27 -22.32 19.02 -0.67
N GLU A 28 -21.26 18.84 -1.45
CA GLU A 28 -20.24 19.85 -1.71
C GLU A 28 -20.83 21.08 -2.42
N ILE A 29 -21.76 20.87 -3.36
CA ILE A 29 -22.49 21.95 -4.06
C ILE A 29 -23.44 22.70 -3.12
N GLN A 30 -23.97 22.06 -2.08
CA GLN A 30 -25.01 22.63 -1.20
C GLN A 30 -24.48 23.26 0.09
N ASN A 31 -23.17 23.19 0.36
CA ASN A 31 -22.49 23.80 1.51
C ASN A 31 -23.15 23.50 2.88
N LYS A 32 -23.84 22.37 3.01
CA LYS A 32 -24.51 21.90 4.23
C LYS A 32 -23.75 20.70 4.79
N TYR A 33 -22.65 20.97 5.48
CA TYR A 33 -21.87 19.92 6.15
C TYR A 33 -22.50 19.55 7.49
N ASN A 34 -23.55 18.72 7.48
CA ASN A 34 -24.00 18.05 8.69
C ASN A 34 -24.26 16.55 8.42
N PRO A 35 -23.31 15.66 8.76
CA PRO A 35 -23.38 14.24 8.39
C PRO A 35 -24.59 13.51 9.00
N GLY A 36 -25.12 13.97 10.14
CA GLY A 36 -26.31 13.40 10.77
C GLY A 36 -27.60 13.58 9.95
N LYS A 37 -27.83 14.78 9.39
CA LYS A 37 -29.04 15.07 8.58
C LYS A 37 -29.07 14.31 7.25
N VAL A 38 -27.89 14.07 6.69
CA VAL A 38 -27.74 13.26 5.47
C VAL A 38 -28.14 11.82 5.79
N LEU A 39 -27.62 11.25 6.88
CA LEU A 39 -27.95 9.89 7.29
C LEU A 39 -29.47 9.72 7.52
N GLU A 40 -30.10 10.69 8.17
CA GLU A 40 -31.54 10.70 8.46
C GLU A 40 -32.41 10.70 7.20
N GLU A 41 -32.08 11.54 6.20
CA GLU A 41 -32.83 11.61 4.94
C GLU A 41 -32.72 10.31 4.11
N TYR A 42 -31.59 9.59 4.23
CA TYR A 42 -31.38 8.33 3.51
C TYR A 42 -31.96 7.12 4.24
N VAL A 43 -31.92 7.06 5.56
CA VAL A 43 -32.55 5.99 6.35
C VAL A 43 -34.07 5.97 6.15
N LEU A 44 -34.69 7.15 6.03
CA LEU A 44 -36.12 7.29 5.76
C LEU A 44 -36.56 6.88 4.35
N LYS A 45 -35.63 6.76 3.38
CA LYS A 45 -35.91 6.32 2.00
C LYS A 45 -35.65 4.83 1.75
N ILE A 46 -35.29 4.07 2.79
CA ILE A 46 -35.10 2.63 2.70
C ILE A 46 -36.48 1.96 2.53
N PRO A 47 -36.77 1.27 1.41
CA PRO A 47 -38.06 0.61 1.23
C PRO A 47 -38.25 -0.45 2.32
N ALA A 48 -39.44 -0.51 2.93
CA ALA A 48 -39.75 -1.44 4.04
C ALA A 48 -39.68 -2.94 3.65
N SER A 49 -39.46 -3.25 2.37
CA SER A 49 -39.43 -4.58 1.77
C SER A 49 -38.08 -4.81 1.07
N LEU A 50 -36.98 -4.84 1.83
CA LEU A 50 -35.69 -5.33 1.30
C LEU A 50 -35.57 -6.84 1.51
N ARG A 51 -34.93 -7.50 0.55
CA ARG A 51 -34.58 -8.93 0.69
C ARG A 51 -33.47 -9.10 1.73
N PRO A 52 -33.36 -10.25 2.41
CA PRO A 52 -32.31 -10.50 3.41
C PRO A 52 -30.88 -10.27 2.87
N GLU A 53 -30.65 -10.58 1.60
CA GLU A 53 -29.37 -10.37 0.91
C GLU A 53 -29.01 -8.88 0.79
N GLU A 54 -30.01 -8.02 0.58
CA GLU A 54 -29.82 -6.58 0.46
C GLU A 54 -29.54 -5.95 1.82
N TYR A 55 -30.19 -6.43 2.88
CA TYR A 55 -29.87 -6.05 4.27
C TYR A 55 -28.43 -6.40 4.65
N PHE A 56 -27.96 -7.60 4.28
CA PHE A 56 -26.59 -8.02 4.55
C PHE A 56 -25.58 -7.10 3.86
N LEU A 57 -25.79 -6.79 2.57
CA LEU A 57 -24.91 -5.91 1.80
C LEU A 57 -24.87 -4.49 2.40
N ILE A 58 -26.03 -3.93 2.74
CA ILE A 58 -26.14 -2.59 3.34
C ILE A 58 -25.39 -2.56 4.67
N THR A 59 -25.62 -3.55 5.53
CA THR A 59 -24.95 -3.66 6.83
C THR A 59 -23.43 -3.76 6.68
N ALA A 60 -22.96 -4.58 5.74
CA ALA A 60 -21.54 -4.71 5.43
C ALA A 60 -20.93 -3.39 4.93
N LEU A 61 -21.62 -2.65 4.05
CA LEU A 61 -21.15 -1.36 3.53
C LEU A 61 -21.12 -0.27 4.60
N VAL A 62 -22.11 -0.24 5.51
CA VAL A 62 -22.12 0.64 6.67
C VAL A 62 -20.97 0.31 7.62
N MET A 63 -20.73 -0.98 7.89
CA MET A 63 -19.61 -1.44 8.72
C MET A 63 -18.27 -1.04 8.12
N VAL A 64 -18.07 -1.23 6.81
CA VAL A 64 -16.86 -0.78 6.10
C VAL A 64 -16.66 0.72 6.22
N ASN A 65 -17.72 1.52 6.04
CA ASN A 65 -17.64 2.97 6.19
C ASN A 65 -17.32 3.39 7.63
N CYS A 66 -17.86 2.68 8.62
CA CYS A 66 -17.53 2.87 10.02
C CYS A 66 -16.04 2.57 10.29
N ILE A 67 -15.53 1.41 9.85
CA ILE A 67 -14.12 1.04 9.99
C ILE A 67 -13.20 2.05 9.28
N LYS A 68 -13.55 2.46 8.06
CA LYS A 68 -12.84 3.49 7.30
C LYS A 68 -12.77 4.80 8.09
N TRP A 69 -13.90 5.25 8.64
CA TRP A 69 -13.93 6.44 9.46
C TRP A 69 -13.08 6.24 10.71
N VAL A 70 -13.19 5.14 11.44
CA VAL A 70 -12.39 4.86 12.65
C VAL A 70 -10.89 4.85 12.35
N ILE A 71 -10.43 4.33 11.22
CA ILE A 71 -9.00 4.24 10.90
C ILE A 71 -8.45 5.54 10.29
N PHE A 72 -9.12 6.08 9.27
CA PHE A 72 -8.59 7.20 8.48
C PHE A 72 -9.23 8.55 8.80
N GLY A 73 -10.37 8.60 9.48
CA GLY A 73 -11.10 9.84 9.71
C GLY A 73 -11.55 10.49 8.39
N ARG A 74 -11.22 11.77 8.20
CA ARG A 74 -11.49 12.49 6.95
C ARG A 74 -10.42 12.16 5.90
N LEU A 75 -10.88 11.76 4.71
CA LEU A 75 -10.07 11.53 3.54
C LEU A 75 -9.85 12.84 2.79
N THR A 76 -8.64 13.05 2.31
CA THR A 76 -8.27 14.15 1.43
C THR A 76 -8.76 13.89 0.00
N PRO A 77 -8.99 14.94 -0.80
CA PRO A 77 -9.42 14.78 -2.20
C PRO A 77 -8.43 13.94 -3.03
N ASN A 78 -7.13 14.06 -2.74
CA ASN A 78 -6.08 13.28 -3.41
C ASN A 78 -6.16 11.78 -3.06
N GLU A 79 -6.41 11.45 -1.79
CA GLU A 79 -6.61 10.05 -1.36
C GLU A 79 -7.85 9.44 -2.03
N ILE A 80 -8.95 10.21 -2.16
CA ILE A 80 -10.18 9.76 -2.82
C ILE A 80 -9.92 9.51 -4.32
N GLN A 81 -9.23 10.42 -4.98
CA GLN A 81 -8.90 10.30 -6.40
C GLN A 81 -8.01 9.07 -6.65
N SER A 82 -6.94 8.92 -5.88
CA SER A 82 -6.02 7.79 -5.96
C SER A 82 -6.73 6.46 -5.67
N LEU A 83 -7.62 6.42 -4.68
CA LEU A 83 -8.44 5.24 -4.39
C LEU A 83 -9.36 4.88 -5.56
N ARG A 84 -10.03 5.87 -6.16
CA ARG A 84 -10.95 5.65 -7.30
C ARG A 84 -10.23 4.99 -8.47
N ASP A 85 -9.06 5.50 -8.82
CA ASP A 85 -8.32 5.01 -9.97
C ASP A 85 -7.86 3.55 -9.75
N LYS A 86 -7.40 3.22 -8.54
CA LYS A 86 -6.99 1.84 -8.21
C LYS A 86 -8.16 0.88 -8.08
N VAL A 87 -9.26 1.29 -7.46
CA VAL A 87 -10.48 0.49 -7.36
C VAL A 87 -11.04 0.18 -8.75
N THR A 88 -11.04 1.17 -9.65
CA THR A 88 -11.51 0.97 -11.03
C THR A 88 -10.69 -0.10 -11.76
N TYR A 89 -9.38 -0.09 -11.58
CA TYR A 89 -8.50 -1.10 -12.14
C TYR A 89 -8.74 -2.50 -11.55
N THR A 90 -8.88 -2.60 -10.22
CA THR A 90 -9.19 -3.87 -9.54
C THR A 90 -10.56 -4.44 -9.94
N ILE A 91 -11.53 -3.58 -10.21
CA ILE A 91 -12.83 -3.98 -10.77
C ILE A 91 -12.66 -4.56 -12.17
N TRP A 92 -11.83 -3.95 -13.03
CA TRP A 92 -11.53 -4.50 -14.35
C TRP A 92 -10.84 -5.87 -14.27
N GLU A 93 -9.81 -6.01 -13.42
CA GLU A 93 -9.16 -7.30 -13.15
C GLU A 93 -10.22 -8.35 -12.78
N PHE A 94 -11.16 -8.01 -11.90
CA PHE A 94 -12.23 -8.92 -11.50
C PHE A 94 -13.20 -9.28 -12.61
N CYS A 95 -13.66 -8.30 -13.39
CA CYS A 95 -14.54 -8.57 -14.53
C CYS A 95 -13.89 -9.54 -15.52
N PHE A 96 -12.60 -9.36 -15.81
CA PHE A 96 -11.85 -10.29 -16.66
C PHE A 96 -11.70 -11.68 -16.04
N GLY A 97 -11.34 -11.77 -14.75
CA GLY A 97 -11.22 -13.04 -14.03
C GLY A 97 -12.54 -13.80 -13.98
N PHE A 98 -13.66 -13.08 -13.76
CA PHE A 98 -15.00 -13.64 -13.81
C PHE A 98 -15.37 -14.17 -15.19
N MET A 99 -15.02 -13.42 -16.23
CA MET A 99 -15.36 -13.77 -17.61
C MET A 99 -14.69 -15.09 -18.03
N ILE A 100 -13.45 -15.31 -17.59
CA ILE A 100 -12.74 -16.59 -17.77
C ILE A 100 -13.46 -17.74 -17.04
N PHE A 101 -13.85 -17.52 -15.78
CA PHE A 101 -14.61 -18.52 -15.01
C PHE A 101 -15.95 -18.84 -15.68
N TYR A 102 -16.69 -17.81 -16.10
CA TYR A 102 -17.96 -17.94 -16.77
C TYR A 102 -17.85 -18.75 -18.07
N CYS A 103 -16.83 -18.48 -18.90
CA CYS A 103 -16.57 -19.25 -20.12
C CYS A 103 -16.28 -20.73 -19.84
N LYS A 104 -15.59 -21.06 -18.74
CA LYS A 104 -15.29 -22.44 -18.36
C LYS A 104 -16.53 -23.17 -17.80
N CYS A 105 -17.40 -22.47 -17.08
CA CYS A 105 -18.60 -23.02 -16.45
C CYS A 105 -19.87 -22.94 -17.32
N PHE A 106 -19.82 -22.33 -18.50
CA PHE A 106 -20.98 -22.21 -19.42
C PHE A 106 -21.60 -23.57 -19.81
N ALA A 107 -20.88 -24.68 -19.62
CA ALA A 107 -21.35 -26.04 -19.87
C ALA A 107 -22.09 -26.71 -18.67
N LEU A 108 -22.29 -26.02 -17.54
CA LEU A 108 -22.86 -26.59 -16.30
C LEU A 108 -24.19 -25.91 -15.89
N ASP A 109 -24.96 -26.60 -15.04
CA ASP A 109 -26.31 -26.20 -14.58
C ASP A 109 -26.39 -24.79 -13.95
N PHE A 110 -27.46 -24.04 -14.26
CA PHE A 110 -27.68 -22.64 -13.86
C PHE A 110 -27.67 -22.39 -12.34
N THR A 111 -28.16 -23.34 -11.54
CA THR A 111 -28.23 -23.20 -10.07
C THR A 111 -26.85 -23.31 -9.41
N LEU A 112 -25.96 -24.14 -9.97
CA LEU A 112 -24.58 -24.27 -9.50
C LEU A 112 -23.81 -22.97 -9.76
N ILE A 113 -24.02 -22.36 -10.93
CA ILE A 113 -23.40 -21.08 -11.32
C ILE A 113 -23.77 -19.96 -10.34
N GLN A 114 -25.04 -19.89 -9.91
CA GLN A 114 -25.47 -18.86 -8.96
C GLN A 114 -24.77 -18.99 -7.59
N SER A 115 -24.64 -20.22 -7.07
CA SER A 115 -23.97 -20.44 -5.78
C SER A 115 -22.47 -20.11 -5.81
N GLU A 116 -21.78 -20.41 -6.91
CA GLU A 116 -20.36 -20.10 -7.11
C GLU A 116 -20.14 -18.61 -7.37
N LEU A 117 -21.08 -17.95 -8.06
CA LEU A 117 -21.06 -16.50 -8.26
C LEU A 117 -21.07 -15.73 -6.94
N PHE A 118 -21.91 -16.15 -5.97
CA PHE A 118 -21.96 -15.49 -4.66
C PHE A 118 -20.66 -15.66 -3.88
N LYS A 119 -20.05 -16.86 -3.90
CA LYS A 119 -18.72 -17.08 -3.29
C LYS A 119 -17.65 -16.20 -3.93
N PHE A 120 -17.65 -16.13 -5.26
CA PHE A 120 -16.73 -15.30 -6.04
C PHE A 120 -16.90 -13.81 -5.73
N ALA A 121 -18.14 -13.32 -5.70
CA ALA A 121 -18.46 -11.93 -5.36
C ALA A 121 -18.02 -11.58 -3.93
N GLY A 122 -18.22 -12.48 -2.97
CA GLY A 122 -17.79 -12.30 -1.58
C GLY A 122 -16.27 -12.23 -1.42
N LEU A 123 -15.54 -13.18 -2.04
CA LEU A 123 -14.07 -13.18 -2.02
C LEU A 123 -13.49 -11.93 -2.69
N PHE A 124 -14.06 -11.52 -3.81
CA PHE A 124 -13.64 -10.30 -4.48
C PHE A 124 -13.90 -9.06 -3.65
N LEU A 125 -15.09 -8.93 -3.04
CA LEU A 125 -15.39 -7.81 -2.16
C LEU A 125 -14.36 -7.74 -1.02
N CYS A 126 -13.98 -8.89 -0.44
CA CYS A 126 -12.94 -8.95 0.58
C CYS A 126 -11.58 -8.46 0.06
N VAL A 127 -11.13 -8.94 -1.10
CA VAL A 127 -9.85 -8.53 -1.70
C VAL A 127 -9.86 -7.05 -2.11
N LEU A 128 -10.98 -6.56 -2.65
CA LEU A 128 -11.16 -5.17 -3.04
C LEU A 128 -11.06 -4.24 -1.82
N LEU A 129 -11.74 -4.59 -0.74
CA LEU A 129 -11.66 -3.85 0.52
C LEU A 129 -10.21 -3.87 1.05
N LEU A 130 -9.59 -5.04 1.12
CA LEU A 130 -8.21 -5.19 1.59
C LEU A 130 -7.22 -4.34 0.78
N LYS A 131 -7.32 -4.36 -0.56
CA LYS A 131 -6.54 -3.51 -1.48
C LYS A 131 -6.82 -2.02 -1.24
N GLY A 132 -8.08 -1.64 -1.05
CA GLY A 132 -8.47 -0.26 -0.78
C GLY A 132 -7.91 0.28 0.53
N PHE A 133 -8.06 -0.48 1.64
CA PHE A 133 -7.52 -0.13 2.95
C PHE A 133 -5.99 -0.07 2.96
N HIS A 134 -5.33 -1.01 2.29
CA HIS A 134 -3.87 -0.99 2.14
C HIS A 134 -3.40 0.25 1.36
N HIS A 135 -4.06 0.57 0.24
CA HIS A 135 -3.68 1.71 -0.58
C HIS A 135 -3.83 3.03 0.16
N LEU A 136 -4.96 3.22 0.86
CA LEU A 136 -5.15 4.38 1.73
C LEU A 136 -4.09 4.44 2.82
N SER A 137 -3.72 3.29 3.40
CA SER A 137 -2.65 3.23 4.41
C SER A 137 -1.30 3.65 3.84
N ALA A 138 -0.96 3.21 2.62
CA ALA A 138 0.30 3.55 1.96
C ALA A 138 0.45 5.04 1.69
N GLU A 139 -0.62 5.70 1.23
CA GLU A 139 -0.66 7.15 1.04
C GLU A 139 -0.55 7.89 2.37
N ARG A 140 -1.31 7.45 3.38
CA ARG A 140 -1.36 8.09 4.71
C ARG A 140 -0.03 8.06 5.45
N VAL A 141 0.71 6.95 5.36
CA VAL A 141 2.05 6.82 5.96
C VAL A 141 3.01 7.91 5.49
N SER A 142 2.85 8.36 4.25
CA SER A 142 3.71 9.36 3.63
C SER A 142 3.28 10.80 3.92
N SER A 143 2.03 11.01 4.37
CA SER A 143 1.45 12.34 4.56
C SER A 143 1.20 12.73 6.03
N ILE A 144 1.09 11.76 6.93
CA ILE A 144 0.72 12.00 8.34
C ILE A 144 1.81 12.69 9.17
N PHE A 145 3.09 12.45 8.82
CA PHE A 145 4.24 13.08 9.46
C PHE A 145 4.89 14.05 8.46
N PRO A 146 4.59 15.36 8.54
CA PRO A 146 5.17 16.34 7.62
C PRO A 146 6.68 16.45 7.82
N SER A 147 7.43 16.52 6.72
CA SER A 147 8.90 16.55 6.72
C SER A 147 9.52 17.84 7.29
N SER A 148 8.72 18.82 7.72
CA SER A 148 9.18 20.17 8.07
C SER A 148 9.20 20.40 9.58
N ARG A 149 10.37 20.76 10.12
CA ARG A 149 10.62 21.07 11.53
C ARG A 149 9.77 22.25 12.05
N TYR A 150 9.35 23.17 11.19
CA TYR A 150 8.66 24.41 11.61
C TYR A 150 7.16 24.25 11.89
N THR A 151 6.48 23.27 11.29
CA THR A 151 5.04 23.06 11.54
C THR A 151 4.75 22.20 12.77
N HIS A 152 5.78 21.63 13.40
CA HIS A 152 5.63 20.71 14.53
C HIS A 152 5.25 21.40 15.85
N TYR A 153 5.54 22.70 16.00
CA TYR A 153 5.40 23.44 17.26
C TYR A 153 3.96 23.68 17.71
N ALA A 154 2.99 23.80 16.78
CA ALA A 154 1.62 24.20 17.13
C ALA A 154 0.62 23.02 17.31
N THR A 155 0.97 21.79 16.90
CA THR A 155 0.00 20.69 16.75
C THR A 155 0.48 19.29 17.21
N SER A 156 1.57 19.20 17.99
CA SER A 156 2.17 17.91 18.39
C SER A 156 1.14 16.90 18.94
N ARG A 157 0.26 17.32 19.88
CA ARG A 157 -0.74 16.42 20.48
C ARG A 157 -1.74 15.85 19.46
N GLN A 158 -2.15 16.63 18.47
CA GLN A 158 -3.07 16.16 17.43
C GLN A 158 -2.40 15.14 16.50
N ILE A 159 -1.13 15.37 16.13
CA ILE A 159 -0.35 14.45 15.29
C ILE A 159 -0.16 13.10 16.02
N LYS A 160 0.12 13.11 17.33
CA LYS A 160 0.23 11.90 18.16
C LYS A 160 -1.04 11.05 18.13
N TYR A 161 -2.20 11.67 18.35
CA TYR A 161 -3.49 10.95 18.29
C TYR A 161 -3.79 10.42 16.90
N MET A 162 -3.51 11.19 15.84
CA MET A 162 -3.67 10.70 14.46
C MET A 162 -2.74 9.51 14.18
N GLY A 163 -1.48 9.57 14.65
CA GLY A 163 -0.50 8.49 14.54
C GLY A 163 -0.94 7.21 15.27
N LEU A 164 -1.33 7.32 16.54
CA LEU A 164 -1.81 6.18 17.34
C LEU A 164 -3.07 5.53 16.76
N ARG A 165 -4.04 6.36 16.34
CA ARG A 165 -5.25 5.91 15.66
C ARG A 165 -4.92 5.12 14.40
N PHE A 166 -4.01 5.65 13.59
CA PHE A 166 -3.58 4.99 12.36
C PHE A 166 -2.78 3.70 12.63
N ALA A 167 -1.95 3.68 13.69
CA ALA A 167 -1.23 2.49 14.13
C ALA A 167 -2.20 1.34 14.47
N LEU A 168 -3.27 1.62 15.22
CA LEU A 168 -4.30 0.64 15.54
C LEU A 168 -4.96 0.08 14.27
N GLY A 169 -5.28 0.95 13.31
CA GLY A 169 -5.82 0.54 12.01
C GLY A 169 -4.87 -0.33 11.21
N LEU A 170 -3.57 -0.04 11.26
CA LEU A 170 -2.54 -0.82 10.57
C LEU A 170 -2.32 -2.19 11.24
N CYS A 171 -2.38 -2.27 12.57
CA CYS A 171 -2.39 -3.53 13.31
C CYS A 171 -3.60 -4.38 12.94
N LEU A 172 -4.80 -3.78 12.89
CA LEU A 172 -6.02 -4.48 12.46
C LEU A 172 -5.90 -4.99 11.03
N LEU A 173 -5.37 -4.18 10.11
CA LEU A 173 -5.16 -4.58 8.72
C LEU A 173 -4.19 -5.77 8.60
N ASN A 174 -3.07 -5.73 9.32
CA ASN A 174 -2.12 -6.85 9.37
C ASN A 174 -2.75 -8.10 9.97
N PHE A 175 -3.54 -7.97 11.04
CA PHE A 175 -4.22 -9.08 11.69
C PHE A 175 -5.23 -9.75 10.75
N ILE A 176 -6.12 -8.98 10.14
CA ILE A 176 -7.09 -9.49 9.16
C ILE A 176 -6.37 -10.19 8.01
N HIS A 177 -5.30 -9.59 7.49
CA HIS A 177 -4.53 -10.18 6.41
C HIS A 177 -3.83 -11.48 6.84
N GLY A 178 -3.27 -11.53 8.04
CA GLY A 178 -2.65 -12.73 8.61
C GLY A 178 -3.65 -13.88 8.76
N LEU A 179 -4.85 -13.59 9.25
CA LEU A 179 -5.93 -14.58 9.35
C LEU A 179 -6.33 -15.14 7.99
N LEU A 180 -6.49 -14.27 6.98
CA LEU A 180 -6.80 -14.69 5.61
C LEU A 180 -5.69 -15.56 5.02
N LEU A 181 -4.43 -15.21 5.29
CA LEU A 181 -3.27 -15.97 4.83
C LEU A 181 -3.20 -17.35 5.49
N VAL A 182 -3.38 -17.43 6.81
CA VAL A 182 -3.39 -18.70 7.55
C VAL A 182 -4.52 -19.60 7.05
N ARG A 183 -5.73 -19.04 6.86
CA ARG A 183 -6.87 -19.77 6.32
C ARG A 183 -6.59 -20.30 4.92
N PHE A 184 -6.01 -19.48 4.05
CA PHE A 184 -5.62 -19.88 2.69
C PHE A 184 -4.60 -21.02 2.71
N ILE A 185 -3.52 -20.89 3.50
CA ILE A 185 -2.49 -21.94 3.62
C ILE A 185 -3.09 -23.24 4.15
N HIS A 186 -3.95 -23.15 5.16
CA HIS A 186 -4.64 -24.30 5.73
C HIS A 186 -5.50 -25.02 4.69
N GLU A 187 -6.29 -24.28 3.93
CA GLU A 187 -7.17 -24.83 2.90
C GLU A 187 -6.38 -25.49 1.76
N VAL A 188 -5.26 -24.87 1.32
CA VAL A 188 -4.35 -25.46 0.34
C VAL A 188 -3.69 -26.73 0.88
N SER A 189 -3.23 -26.72 2.13
CA SER A 189 -2.57 -27.86 2.77
C SER A 189 -3.50 -29.06 2.92
N GLN A 190 -4.74 -28.85 3.37
CA GLN A 190 -5.73 -29.91 3.49
C GLN A 190 -6.03 -30.57 2.14
N ARG A 191 -6.19 -29.78 1.08
CA ARG A 191 -6.46 -30.27 -0.28
C ARG A 191 -5.27 -31.04 -0.87
N TYR A 192 -4.05 -30.58 -0.60
CA TYR A 192 -2.85 -31.30 -0.98
C TYR A 192 -2.78 -32.68 -0.30
N ASN A 193 -3.04 -32.74 1.01
CA ASN A 193 -3.04 -33.98 1.78
C ASN A 193 -4.11 -34.96 1.29
N ALA A 194 -5.33 -34.50 1.00
CA ALA A 194 -6.39 -35.35 0.44
C ALA A 194 -6.01 -35.94 -0.94
N THR A 195 -5.37 -35.14 -1.79
CA THR A 195 -4.89 -35.58 -3.11
C THR A 195 -3.73 -36.58 -2.97
N PHE A 196 -2.85 -36.38 -1.98
CA PHE A 196 -1.74 -37.29 -1.70
C PHE A 196 -2.24 -38.64 -1.17
N VAL A 197 -3.16 -38.64 -0.20
CA VAL A 197 -3.75 -39.85 0.38
C VAL A 197 -4.51 -40.66 -0.68
N SER A 198 -5.29 -40.00 -1.54
CA SER A 198 -6.02 -40.69 -2.63
C SER A 198 -5.10 -41.29 -3.70
N LYS A 199 -3.91 -40.74 -3.93
CA LYS A 199 -2.88 -41.35 -4.80
C LYS A 199 -2.21 -42.54 -4.14
N LEU A 200 -2.00 -42.48 -2.82
CA LEU A 200 -1.37 -43.56 -2.05
C LEU A 200 -2.31 -44.76 -1.85
N SER A 201 -3.62 -44.54 -1.83
CA SER A 201 -4.62 -45.58 -1.60
C SER A 201 -5.09 -46.33 -2.86
N ARG A 202 -4.50 -46.09 -4.05
CA ARG A 202 -4.79 -46.89 -5.25
C ARG A 202 -3.87 -48.12 -5.31
N PRO A 203 -4.37 -49.35 -5.11
CA PRO A 203 -3.58 -50.55 -5.33
C PRO A 203 -3.45 -50.83 -6.84
N ILE A 204 -2.29 -51.35 -7.25
CA ILE A 204 -2.05 -51.89 -8.59
C ILE A 204 -2.79 -53.24 -8.69
N SER A 205 -4.10 -53.27 -8.91
CA SER A 205 -4.76 -54.47 -9.46
C SER A 205 -6.26 -54.27 -9.72
N VAL A 206 -6.64 -54.60 -10.96
CA VAL A 206 -7.98 -54.90 -11.53
C VAL A 206 -8.91 -53.72 -11.87
N PRO A 207 -9.38 -53.60 -13.13
CA PRO A 207 -10.45 -52.67 -13.49
C PRO A 207 -11.81 -53.21 -13.02
N ALA A 208 -12.46 -52.49 -12.09
CA ALA A 208 -13.83 -52.76 -11.66
C ALA A 208 -14.85 -52.05 -12.57
N PRO A 209 -16.08 -52.60 -12.72
CA PRO A 209 -17.03 -52.15 -13.73
C PRO A 209 -17.67 -50.81 -13.40
N VAL A 210 -18.06 -50.12 -14.47
CA VAL A 210 -18.76 -48.85 -14.51
C VAL A 210 -20.00 -48.88 -13.61
N SER A 211 -19.90 -48.31 -12.42
CA SER A 211 -21.06 -47.88 -11.64
C SER A 211 -20.93 -46.39 -11.36
N VAL A 212 -21.91 -45.67 -11.87
CA VAL A 212 -22.07 -44.22 -11.79
C VAL A 212 -22.30 -43.84 -10.33
N SER A 213 -21.23 -43.58 -9.59
CA SER A 213 -21.29 -42.80 -8.37
C SER A 213 -20.50 -41.52 -8.62
N LYS A 214 -21.23 -40.40 -8.78
CA LYS A 214 -20.69 -39.04 -8.80
C LYS A 214 -20.15 -38.71 -7.41
N THR A 215 -19.10 -39.37 -6.96
CA THR A 215 -18.25 -38.85 -5.88
C THR A 215 -17.23 -37.94 -6.54
N SER A 216 -17.54 -36.65 -6.51
CA SER A 216 -16.71 -35.55 -6.97
C SER A 216 -15.31 -35.60 -6.33
N THR A 217 -14.37 -36.26 -7.00
CA THR A 217 -12.94 -36.01 -6.78
C THR A 217 -12.66 -34.62 -7.32
N ILE A 218 -12.61 -33.64 -6.43
CA ILE A 218 -12.35 -32.23 -6.73
C ILE A 218 -10.85 -32.09 -7.04
N TYR A 219 -10.51 -31.86 -8.31
CA TYR A 219 -9.13 -31.63 -8.74
C TYR A 219 -8.75 -30.15 -8.51
N ILE A 220 -7.44 -29.84 -8.52
CA ILE A 220 -6.91 -28.45 -8.51
C ILE A 220 -7.48 -27.64 -9.70
N GLU A 221 -7.91 -28.31 -10.77
CA GLU A 221 -8.61 -27.73 -11.90
C GLU A 221 -9.96 -27.08 -11.55
N ASP A 222 -10.58 -27.49 -10.44
CA ASP A 222 -11.90 -27.04 -9.98
C ASP A 222 -11.85 -25.79 -9.09
N ASN A 223 -10.65 -25.33 -8.69
CA ASN A 223 -10.52 -24.24 -7.70
C ASN A 223 -9.57 -23.14 -8.15
N ILE A 224 -9.64 -22.79 -9.44
CA ILE A 224 -8.99 -21.61 -10.02
C ILE A 224 -9.20 -20.37 -9.15
N LEU A 225 -10.40 -20.19 -8.58
CA LEU A 225 -10.74 -19.07 -7.72
C LEU A 225 -9.88 -19.01 -6.45
N LEU A 226 -9.72 -20.14 -5.75
CA LEU A 226 -8.91 -20.22 -4.55
C LEU A 226 -7.44 -19.91 -4.86
N ALA A 227 -6.93 -20.39 -6.00
CA ALA A 227 -5.57 -20.10 -6.45
C ALA A 227 -5.38 -18.61 -6.78
N ILE A 228 -6.30 -18.00 -7.55
CA ILE A 228 -6.21 -16.58 -7.94
C ILE A 228 -6.34 -15.67 -6.72
N PHE A 229 -7.42 -15.80 -5.94
CA PHE A 229 -7.63 -14.92 -4.78
C PHE A 229 -6.63 -15.16 -3.66
N GLY A 230 -6.25 -16.42 -3.45
CA GLY A 230 -5.20 -16.77 -2.50
C GLY A 230 -3.84 -16.18 -2.87
N PHE A 231 -3.49 -16.22 -4.15
CA PHE A 231 -2.29 -15.55 -4.65
C PHE A 231 -2.38 -14.03 -4.49
N GLU A 232 -3.51 -13.40 -4.81
CA GLU A 232 -3.71 -11.96 -4.61
C GLU A 232 -3.51 -11.54 -3.14
N ILE A 233 -4.06 -12.33 -2.20
CA ILE A 233 -3.85 -12.11 -0.76
C ILE A 233 -2.36 -12.29 -0.42
N LEU A 234 -1.75 -13.42 -0.78
CA LEU A 234 -0.33 -13.67 -0.52
C LEU A 234 0.57 -12.55 -1.09
N TYR A 235 0.27 -12.09 -2.29
CA TYR A 235 0.99 -11.05 -3.02
C TYR A 235 0.89 -9.66 -2.39
N MET A 236 -0.23 -9.36 -1.73
CA MET A 236 -0.43 -8.10 -1.00
C MET A 236 0.30 -8.07 0.35
N PHE A 237 0.56 -9.22 0.96
CA PHE A 237 1.17 -9.30 2.29
C PHE A 237 2.51 -8.54 2.41
N PRO A 238 3.51 -8.73 1.52
CA PRO A 238 4.77 -8.00 1.61
C PRO A 238 4.61 -6.47 1.54
N LEU A 239 3.60 -5.98 0.81
CA LEU A 239 3.33 -4.54 0.73
C LEU A 239 2.75 -3.98 2.04
N ILE A 240 1.90 -4.73 2.73
CA ILE A 240 1.33 -4.31 4.01
C ILE A 240 2.43 -4.26 5.08
N VAL A 241 3.34 -5.24 5.06
CA VAL A 241 4.53 -5.23 5.91
C VAL A 241 5.39 -4.00 5.60
N LEU A 242 5.63 -3.68 4.33
CA LEU A 242 6.38 -2.48 3.94
C LEU A 242 5.73 -1.19 4.45
N THR A 243 4.40 -1.06 4.35
CA THR A 243 3.69 0.11 4.90
C THR A 243 3.82 0.20 6.41
N THR A 244 3.85 -0.94 7.10
CA THR A 244 4.06 -1.02 8.55
C THR A 244 5.47 -0.60 8.96
N ILE A 245 6.49 -1.05 8.22
CA ILE A 245 7.88 -0.63 8.45
C ILE A 245 8.03 0.88 8.23
N LYS A 246 7.49 1.41 7.12
CA LYS A 246 7.54 2.85 6.83
C LYS A 246 6.85 3.68 7.91
N PHE A 247 5.68 3.24 8.37
CA PHE A 247 4.97 3.87 9.48
C PHE A 247 5.80 3.86 10.75
N ALA A 248 6.33 2.70 11.14
CA ALA A 248 7.10 2.54 12.38
C ALA A 248 8.34 3.44 12.41
N VAL A 249 9.08 3.53 11.30
CA VAL A 249 10.26 4.40 11.20
C VAL A 249 9.87 5.88 11.30
N ASN A 250 8.80 6.31 10.63
CA ASN A 250 8.33 7.70 10.70
C ASN A 250 7.78 8.04 12.10
N PHE A 251 7.04 7.13 12.71
CA PHE A 251 6.48 7.33 14.05
C PHE A 251 7.57 7.33 15.12
N TYR A 252 8.59 6.48 14.99
CA TYR A 252 9.75 6.51 15.87
C TYR A 252 10.51 7.83 15.76
N GLU A 253 10.74 8.36 14.55
CA GLU A 253 11.35 9.69 14.37
C GLU A 253 10.53 10.78 15.07
N TYR A 254 9.21 10.73 14.94
CA TYR A 254 8.30 11.65 15.63
C TYR A 254 8.45 11.56 17.16
N LEU A 255 8.46 10.35 17.74
CA LEU A 255 8.63 10.14 19.18
C LEU A 255 10.01 10.58 19.68
N ARG A 256 11.07 10.29 18.91
CA ARG A 256 12.43 10.74 19.23
C ARG A 256 12.51 12.26 19.29
N PHE A 257 11.90 12.95 18.31
CA PHE A 257 11.87 14.40 18.28
C PHE A 257 11.03 15.00 19.43
N GLU A 258 9.90 14.39 19.77
CA GLU A 258 9.08 14.77 20.93
C GLU A 258 9.89 14.66 22.24
N SER A 259 10.67 13.58 22.38
CA SER A 259 11.54 13.33 23.54
C SER A 259 12.69 14.33 23.66
N GLN A 260 13.38 14.63 22.55
CA GLN A 260 14.48 15.62 22.54
C GLN A 260 13.97 17.02 22.90
N LEU A 261 12.81 17.42 22.37
CA LEU A 261 12.20 18.69 22.69
C LEU A 261 11.90 18.83 24.19
N SER A 262 11.46 17.76 24.86
CA SER A 262 11.18 17.81 26.30
C SER A 262 12.43 17.88 27.18
N ALA A 263 13.59 17.45 26.67
CA ALA A 263 14.86 17.49 27.39
C ALA A 263 15.54 18.87 27.28
N HIS A 264 15.46 19.50 26.10
CA HIS A 264 16.19 20.73 25.78
C HIS A 264 15.60 22.03 26.36
N PHE A 265 14.45 21.98 27.05
CA PHE A 265 13.92 23.12 27.82
C PHE A 265 14.73 23.41 29.11
N GLY A 266 15.84 22.71 29.35
CA GLY A 266 16.61 22.74 30.60
C GLY A 266 18.01 23.36 30.57
N GLU A 267 18.73 23.39 29.45
CA GLU A 267 20.16 23.78 29.41
C GLU A 267 20.51 24.59 28.15
N GLU A 268 21.15 25.75 28.35
CA GLU A 268 21.60 26.67 27.29
C GLU A 268 23.06 26.35 26.88
N ASP A 269 23.25 26.20 25.56
CA ASP A 269 24.41 26.66 24.77
C ASP A 269 25.60 25.73 24.36
N GLU A 270 25.67 24.45 24.74
CA GLU A 270 26.73 23.54 24.20
C GLU A 270 26.24 22.28 23.46
N GLU A 271 25.01 21.81 23.68
CA GLU A 271 24.48 20.55 23.10
C GLU A 271 24.09 20.62 21.60
N GLY A 272 24.02 21.82 21.02
CA GLY A 272 23.46 22.04 19.67
C GLY A 272 24.26 21.45 18.49
N GLU A 273 25.57 21.22 18.65
CA GLU A 273 26.40 20.60 17.59
C GLU A 273 26.25 19.07 17.57
N GLU A 274 26.15 18.43 18.73
CA GLU A 274 26.02 16.97 18.86
C GLU A 274 24.63 16.50 18.40
N ASP A 275 23.58 17.23 18.77
CA ASP A 275 22.19 16.98 18.33
C ASP A 275 22.01 17.08 16.80
N ASN A 276 22.76 17.98 16.15
CA ASN A 276 22.72 18.13 14.69
C ASN A 276 23.38 16.92 13.98
N TYR A 277 24.51 16.43 14.50
CA TYR A 277 25.20 15.26 13.97
C TYR A 277 24.32 14.00 14.05
N ASP A 278 23.71 13.77 15.22
CA ASP A 278 22.83 12.64 15.49
C ASP A 278 21.57 12.63 14.61
N GLN A 279 21.02 13.82 14.36
CA GLN A 279 19.90 14.00 13.44
C GLN A 279 20.27 13.70 11.98
N ILE A 280 21.48 14.05 11.55
CA ILE A 280 21.98 13.74 10.19
C ILE A 280 22.17 12.23 10.01
N ILE A 281 22.75 11.54 11.00
CA ILE A 281 22.92 10.08 10.97
C ILE A 281 21.55 9.40 10.90
N TRP A 282 20.62 9.82 11.75
CA TRP A 282 19.27 9.26 11.77
C TRP A 282 18.59 9.38 10.40
N LYS A 283 18.65 10.56 9.77
CA LYS A 283 18.08 10.77 8.42
C LYS A 283 18.67 9.83 7.37
N GLU A 284 19.98 9.64 7.38
CA GLU A 284 20.64 8.71 6.45
C GLU A 284 20.20 7.26 6.70
N ASN A 285 20.19 6.83 7.96
CA ASN A 285 19.76 5.48 8.34
C ASN A 285 18.28 5.23 8.00
N LYS A 286 17.41 6.21 8.27
CA LYS A 286 15.99 6.18 7.91
C LYS A 286 15.81 5.96 6.40
N LEU A 287 16.46 6.78 5.57
CA LEU A 287 16.38 6.66 4.11
C LEU A 287 16.89 5.29 3.65
N LYS A 288 18.02 4.83 4.20
CA LYS A 288 18.58 3.50 3.90
C LYS A 288 17.59 2.39 4.23
N ILE A 289 16.99 2.39 5.42
CA ILE A 289 15.99 1.39 5.84
C ILE A 289 14.79 1.40 4.88
N ILE A 290 14.26 2.58 4.53
CA ILE A 290 13.11 2.71 3.64
C ILE A 290 13.42 2.19 2.23
N TYR A 291 14.54 2.61 1.62
CA TYR A 291 14.89 2.18 0.27
C TYR A 291 15.26 0.70 0.19
N VAL A 292 16.01 0.18 1.17
CA VAL A 292 16.40 -1.24 1.20
C VAL A 292 15.19 -2.13 1.43
N SER A 293 14.33 -1.82 2.40
CA SER A 293 13.10 -2.59 2.62
C SER A 293 12.18 -2.55 1.41
N GLN A 294 12.04 -1.39 0.75
CA GLN A 294 11.26 -1.25 -0.48
C GLN A 294 11.85 -2.10 -1.62
N PHE A 295 13.16 -2.12 -1.79
CA PHE A 295 13.82 -2.97 -2.79
C PHE A 295 13.57 -4.46 -2.51
N LEU A 296 13.84 -4.93 -1.29
CA LEU A 296 13.68 -6.33 -0.89
C LEU A 296 12.23 -6.81 -1.07
N VAL A 297 11.25 -6.01 -0.65
CA VAL A 297 9.83 -6.34 -0.79
C VAL A 297 9.41 -6.42 -2.25
N ASN A 298 9.88 -5.51 -3.11
CA ASN A 298 9.53 -5.57 -4.53
C ASN A 298 10.23 -6.72 -5.26
N LEU A 299 11.45 -7.07 -4.86
CA LEU A 299 12.13 -8.27 -5.35
C LEU A 299 11.33 -9.53 -4.97
N LEU A 300 10.91 -9.65 -3.70
CA LEU A 300 10.07 -10.76 -3.24
C LEU A 300 8.78 -10.85 -4.07
N ARG A 301 8.09 -9.74 -4.30
CA ARG A 301 6.87 -9.68 -5.11
C ARG A 301 7.09 -10.12 -6.55
N PHE A 302 8.19 -9.69 -7.16
CA PHE A 302 8.55 -10.12 -8.51
C PHE A 302 8.78 -11.64 -8.57
N LEU A 303 9.51 -12.21 -7.60
CA LEU A 303 9.72 -13.65 -7.50
C LEU A 303 8.39 -14.40 -7.30
N MET A 304 7.49 -13.90 -6.44
CA MET A 304 6.18 -14.53 -6.23
C MET A 304 5.32 -14.52 -7.50
N ILE A 305 5.30 -13.42 -8.27
CA ILE A 305 4.59 -13.36 -9.56
C ILE A 305 5.20 -14.32 -10.57
N ALA A 306 6.53 -14.37 -10.67
CA ALA A 306 7.20 -15.25 -11.62
C ALA A 306 6.88 -16.73 -11.33
N LEU A 307 6.97 -17.14 -10.06
CA LEU A 307 6.62 -18.50 -9.63
C LEU A 307 5.16 -18.81 -9.89
N PHE A 308 4.23 -17.91 -9.52
CA PHE A 308 2.81 -18.11 -9.78
C PHE A 308 2.50 -18.21 -11.27
N SER A 309 3.12 -17.38 -12.12
CA SER A 309 2.94 -17.42 -13.56
C SER A 309 3.43 -18.73 -14.18
N LEU A 310 4.56 -19.27 -13.72
CA LEU A 310 5.07 -20.58 -14.16
C LEU A 310 4.11 -21.72 -13.77
N ILE A 311 3.62 -21.73 -12.53
CA ILE A 311 2.65 -22.73 -12.05
C ILE A 311 1.33 -22.61 -12.84
N PHE A 312 0.84 -21.40 -13.06
CA PHE A 312 -0.43 -21.16 -13.76
C PHE A 312 -0.35 -21.54 -15.24
N LEU A 313 0.78 -21.28 -15.90
CA LEU A 313 1.04 -21.71 -17.28
C LEU A 313 1.08 -23.25 -17.40
N TYR A 314 1.65 -23.92 -16.39
CA TYR A 314 1.74 -25.37 -16.36
C TYR A 314 0.38 -26.05 -16.12
N VAL A 315 -0.46 -25.49 -15.25
CA VAL A 315 -1.72 -26.13 -14.81
C VAL A 315 -2.94 -25.71 -15.63
N TYR A 316 -3.03 -24.46 -16.08
CA TYR A 316 -4.27 -23.91 -16.66
C TYR A 316 -4.13 -23.53 -18.13
N THR A 317 -3.60 -22.34 -18.44
CA THR A 317 -3.44 -21.78 -19.80
C THR A 317 -2.76 -20.41 -19.70
N PHE A 318 -2.44 -19.75 -20.83
CA PHE A 318 -1.72 -18.48 -20.86
C PHE A 318 -2.40 -17.39 -20.00
N PRO A 319 -1.69 -16.77 -19.04
CA PRO A 319 -2.29 -15.90 -18.02
C PRO A 319 -2.51 -14.45 -18.49
N PHE A 320 -3.35 -14.23 -19.51
CA PHE A 320 -3.63 -12.87 -20.03
C PHE A 320 -4.13 -11.91 -18.94
N HIS A 321 -4.87 -12.42 -17.95
CA HIS A 321 -5.37 -11.65 -16.81
C HIS A 321 -4.25 -11.14 -15.86
N ILE A 322 -3.12 -11.86 -15.77
CA ILE A 322 -2.03 -11.55 -14.83
C ILE A 322 -1.00 -10.58 -15.45
N LEU A 323 -0.99 -10.43 -16.78
CA LEU A 323 -0.05 -9.57 -17.50
C LEU A 323 -0.07 -8.10 -17.04
N PRO A 324 -1.24 -7.44 -16.84
CA PRO A 324 -1.28 -6.06 -16.39
C PRO A 324 -0.64 -5.85 -15.00
N SER A 325 -0.94 -6.72 -14.04
CA SER A 325 -0.39 -6.68 -12.68
C SER A 325 1.12 -7.01 -12.68
N SER A 326 1.55 -7.93 -13.56
CA SER A 326 2.96 -8.26 -13.78
C SER A 326 3.75 -7.08 -14.34
N TYR A 327 3.23 -6.39 -15.36
CA TYR A 327 3.85 -5.20 -15.95
C TYR A 327 3.97 -4.06 -14.93
N SER A 328 2.90 -3.80 -14.16
CA SER A 328 2.92 -2.78 -13.09
C SER A 328 4.00 -3.07 -12.05
N SER A 329 4.12 -4.33 -11.62
CA SER A 329 5.14 -4.79 -10.67
C SER A 329 6.55 -4.56 -11.19
N PHE A 330 6.78 -4.92 -12.46
CA PHE A 330 8.06 -4.75 -13.12
C PHE A 330 8.44 -3.26 -13.26
N ARG A 331 7.50 -2.41 -13.68
CA ARG A 331 7.71 -0.96 -13.76
C ARG A 331 8.10 -0.36 -12.40
N ILE A 332 7.36 -0.72 -11.35
CA ILE A 332 7.66 -0.26 -9.97
C ILE A 332 9.04 -0.73 -9.53
N LEU A 333 9.43 -1.96 -9.85
CA LEU A 333 10.77 -2.47 -9.55
C LEU A 333 11.87 -1.66 -10.27
N ILE A 334 11.68 -1.35 -11.55
CA ILE A 334 12.60 -0.50 -12.32
C ILE A 334 12.72 0.88 -11.67
N ASP A 335 11.60 1.52 -11.35
CA ASP A 335 11.60 2.87 -10.79
C ASP A 335 12.26 2.90 -9.41
N ASN A 336 12.03 1.89 -8.57
CA ASN A 336 12.66 1.76 -7.25
C ASN A 336 14.16 1.46 -7.36
N THR A 337 14.56 0.63 -8.32
CA THR A 337 15.97 0.37 -8.62
C THR A 337 16.66 1.65 -9.07
N ARG A 338 16.03 2.44 -9.95
CA ARG A 338 16.55 3.74 -10.37
C ARG A 338 16.73 4.70 -9.18
N CYS A 339 15.77 4.74 -8.25
CA CYS A 339 15.89 5.54 -7.04
C CYS A 339 17.07 5.10 -6.17
N LEU A 340 17.26 3.80 -5.93
CA LEU A 340 18.38 3.27 -5.15
C LEU A 340 19.73 3.58 -5.80
N VAL A 341 19.83 3.39 -7.12
CA VAL A 341 21.04 3.71 -7.89
C VAL A 341 21.34 5.20 -7.81
N ASN A 342 20.32 6.07 -7.96
CA ASN A 342 20.48 7.51 -7.83
C ASN A 342 20.93 7.93 -6.42
N PHE A 343 20.38 7.32 -5.37
CA PHE A 343 20.80 7.55 -3.99
C PHE A 343 22.29 7.19 -3.79
N LYS A 344 22.70 5.99 -4.23
CA LYS A 344 24.12 5.57 -4.18
C LYS A 344 25.00 6.49 -4.99
N LYS A 345 24.59 6.88 -6.20
CA LYS A 345 25.33 7.79 -7.07
C LYS A 345 25.55 9.15 -6.42
N LYS A 346 24.53 9.73 -5.78
CA LYS A 346 24.65 10.98 -5.01
C LYS A 346 25.63 10.83 -3.84
N GLN A 347 25.55 9.72 -3.10
CA GLN A 347 26.46 9.43 -1.99
C GLN A 347 27.93 9.31 -2.45
N PHE A 348 28.18 8.63 -3.58
CA PHE A 348 29.51 8.52 -4.16
C PHE A 348 30.02 9.84 -4.74
N ALA A 349 29.15 10.63 -5.40
CA ALA A 349 29.51 11.95 -5.91
C ALA A 349 30.00 12.87 -4.80
N LEU A 350 29.29 12.90 -3.67
CA LEU A 350 29.69 13.65 -2.47
C LEU A 350 31.02 13.20 -1.88
N LYS A 351 31.28 11.88 -1.82
CA LYS A 351 32.57 11.34 -1.33
C LYS A 351 33.74 11.65 -2.25
N LYS A 352 33.50 11.86 -3.55
CA LYS A 352 34.52 12.18 -4.55
C LYS A 352 34.88 13.68 -4.58
N LEU A 353 34.11 14.53 -3.90
CA LEU A 353 34.40 15.97 -3.85
C LEU A 353 35.73 16.23 -3.14
N GLN A 354 36.43 17.26 -3.61
CA GLN A 354 37.72 17.62 -3.08
C GLN A 354 37.59 18.13 -1.64
N ILE A 355 38.51 17.69 -0.79
CA ILE A 355 38.73 18.27 0.53
C ILE A 355 39.69 19.44 0.30
N PRO A 356 39.31 20.69 0.61
CA PRO A 356 40.19 21.84 0.41
C PRO A 356 41.47 21.66 1.24
N SER A 357 42.63 21.92 0.62
CA SER A 357 43.96 21.75 1.22
C SER A 357 44.31 22.78 2.29
N VAL A 358 43.53 23.86 2.40
CA VAL A 358 43.68 24.91 3.41
C VAL A 358 42.35 25.01 4.16
N PRO A 359 42.30 24.78 5.49
CA PRO A 359 41.12 25.11 6.28
C PRO A 359 40.90 26.62 6.15
N GLY A 360 39.81 27.01 5.50
CA GLY A 360 39.53 28.40 5.22
C GLY A 360 39.05 29.09 6.48
N ASP A 361 39.97 29.57 7.31
CA ASP A 361 39.69 30.51 8.39
C ASP A 361 39.14 31.81 7.81
N SER A 362 37.85 31.85 7.43
CA SER A 362 37.03 33.06 7.13
C SER A 362 35.83 32.84 6.18
N VAL A 363 35.60 31.63 5.62
CA VAL A 363 34.52 31.46 4.62
C VAL A 363 33.23 30.98 5.29
N GLN A 364 32.17 31.78 5.19
CA GLN A 364 30.82 31.45 5.69
C GLN A 364 30.10 30.48 4.74
N CYS A 365 29.44 29.46 5.28
CA CYS A 365 28.61 28.54 4.50
C CYS A 365 27.23 29.17 4.22
N ILE A 366 26.89 29.48 2.98
CA ILE A 366 25.59 30.13 2.62
C ILE A 366 24.34 29.28 2.90
N ILE A 367 24.50 27.98 3.22
CA ILE A 367 23.36 27.08 3.48
C ILE A 367 22.90 27.21 4.94
N CYS A 368 23.83 27.24 5.89
CA CYS A 368 23.54 27.38 7.32
C CYS A 368 23.87 28.77 7.89
N TYR A 369 24.58 29.60 7.13
CA TYR A 369 25.12 30.89 7.53
C TYR A 369 26.19 30.84 8.64
N ASP A 370 26.77 29.67 8.95
CA ASP A 370 27.84 29.52 9.92
C ASP A 370 29.25 29.57 9.29
N MET A 371 30.25 29.93 10.09
CA MET A 371 31.66 29.95 9.68
C MET A 371 32.24 28.54 9.57
N MET A 372 32.95 28.25 8.47
CA MET A 372 33.66 26.99 8.27
C MET A 372 34.97 26.97 9.07
N LYS A 373 34.92 26.50 10.32
CA LYS A 373 36.09 26.38 11.24
C LYS A 373 37.02 25.22 10.83
N ILE A 374 38.29 25.26 11.28
CA ILE A 374 39.36 24.27 11.00
C ILE A 374 38.97 22.80 11.25
N ASN A 375 38.04 22.53 12.18
CA ASN A 375 37.59 21.18 12.52
C ASN A 375 36.27 20.75 11.85
N THR A 376 35.72 21.56 10.95
CA THR A 376 34.48 21.22 10.24
C THR A 376 34.77 20.50 8.93
N GLU A 377 34.02 19.42 8.63
CA GLU A 377 34.16 18.75 7.34
C GLU A 377 33.65 19.65 6.21
N VAL A 378 34.56 20.19 5.40
CA VAL A 378 34.23 21.00 4.22
C VAL A 378 34.42 20.19 2.94
N ARG A 379 33.57 20.43 1.94
CA ARG A 379 33.77 19.94 0.57
C ARG A 379 33.76 21.10 -0.42
N GLN A 380 34.66 21.00 -1.40
CA GLN A 380 34.73 21.93 -2.53
C GLN A 380 34.11 21.29 -3.78
N LEU A 381 33.17 22.01 -4.39
CA LEU A 381 32.57 21.66 -5.68
C LEU A 381 33.54 21.95 -6.85
N ARG A 382 33.25 21.40 -8.02
CA ARG A 382 34.02 21.67 -9.26
C ARG A 382 34.00 23.15 -9.68
N CYS A 383 32.92 23.87 -9.32
CA CYS A 383 32.78 25.31 -9.50
C CYS A 383 33.52 26.14 -8.42
N ASN A 384 34.40 25.50 -7.64
CA ASN A 384 35.21 26.07 -6.56
C ASN A 384 34.46 26.60 -5.32
N HIS A 385 33.13 26.53 -5.30
CA HIS A 385 32.35 26.86 -4.10
C HIS A 385 32.49 25.81 -2.99
N ARG A 386 32.60 26.29 -1.75
CA ARG A 386 32.84 25.48 -0.54
C ARG A 386 31.63 25.50 0.38
N PHE A 387 31.31 24.35 0.97
CA PHE A 387 30.20 24.19 1.91
C PHE A 387 30.57 23.15 2.97
N HIS A 388 29.93 23.22 4.15
CA HIS A 388 29.94 22.10 5.08
C HIS A 388 29.43 20.83 4.39
N TYR A 389 30.08 19.71 4.63
CA TYR A 389 29.72 18.40 4.09
C TYR A 389 28.25 18.06 4.41
N SER A 390 27.82 18.31 5.65
CA SER A 390 26.44 18.11 6.12
C SER A 390 25.43 18.96 5.34
N CYS A 391 25.74 20.24 5.14
CA CYS A 391 24.89 21.19 4.42
C CYS A 391 24.77 20.81 2.93
N LEU A 392 25.89 20.50 2.29
CA LEU A 392 25.92 20.10 0.88
C LEU A 392 25.22 18.76 0.66
N LYS A 393 25.39 17.81 1.59
CA LYS A 393 24.71 16.51 1.58
C LYS A 393 23.19 16.68 1.58
N ASN A 394 22.65 17.49 2.50
CA ASN A 394 21.23 17.80 2.57
C ASN A 394 20.75 18.54 1.31
N TRP A 395 21.54 19.49 0.80
CA TRP A 395 21.17 20.26 -0.40
C TRP A 395 21.00 19.38 -1.65
N ILE A 396 21.91 18.43 -1.87
CA ILE A 396 21.88 17.51 -3.03
C ILE A 396 20.64 16.60 -3.03
N GLU A 397 19.98 16.43 -1.90
CA GLU A 397 18.69 15.73 -1.83
C GLU A 397 17.60 16.51 -2.57
N TYR A 398 17.59 17.85 -2.43
CA TYR A 398 16.60 18.74 -3.03
C TYR A 398 17.00 19.26 -4.41
N SER A 399 18.28 19.58 -4.63
CA SER A 399 18.76 20.20 -5.87
C SER A 399 20.14 19.67 -6.27
N SER A 400 20.31 19.26 -7.52
CA SER A 400 21.62 18.83 -8.08
C SER A 400 22.47 19.99 -8.63
N SER A 401 22.21 21.22 -8.19
CA SER A 401 22.88 22.44 -8.64
C SER A 401 23.52 23.19 -7.47
N CYS A 402 24.64 23.86 -7.71
CA CYS A 402 25.34 24.68 -6.72
C CYS A 402 24.44 25.80 -6.19
N PRO A 403 24.33 26.02 -4.86
CA PRO A 403 23.55 27.11 -4.29
C PRO A 403 23.97 28.52 -4.76
N ILE A 404 25.24 28.69 -5.12
CA ILE A 404 25.81 30.00 -5.46
C ILE A 404 25.71 30.26 -6.98
N CYS A 405 26.27 29.38 -7.80
CA CYS A 405 26.33 29.58 -9.27
C CYS A 405 25.32 28.76 -10.07
N ARG A 406 24.51 27.89 -9.43
CA ARG A 406 23.54 26.98 -10.07
C ARG A 406 24.11 25.95 -11.05
N GLU A 407 25.44 25.88 -11.17
CA GLU A 407 26.13 24.86 -11.97
C GLU A 407 25.90 23.46 -11.39
N LYS A 408 25.84 22.46 -12.27
CA LYS A 408 25.53 21.07 -11.89
C LYS A 408 26.65 20.45 -11.07
N ILE A 409 26.28 19.81 -9.96
CA ILE A 409 27.20 19.18 -8.99
C ILE A 409 27.77 17.85 -9.51
#